data_AF-A0A9E5KM85-F1
#
_entry.id   AF-A0A9E5KM85-F1
#
_cell.length_a   1.000
_cell.length_b   1.000
_cell.length_c   1.000
_cell.angle_alpha   90.00
_cell.angle_beta   90.00
_cell.angle_gamma   90.00
#
_symmetry.space_group_name_H-M   'P 1'
#
loop_
_entity.id
_entity.type
_entity.pdbx_description
1 polymer ?
#
loop_
_entity_poly.entity_id
_entity_poly.type
_entity_poly.pdbx_seq_one_letter_code
_entity_poly.pdbx_strand_id
1 'polypeptide(L)' 'QVACYFGDLQAGAYLGTRRGISIALDSSRYFEQDALALRATQRFDINIHDRGDATNSGGLVALVFG' A
#
# COMPACT_ATOMS: atom_id res chain seq x y z
N GLN A 1 10.22 -14.75 -14.70
CA GLN A 1 9.01 -14.18 -14.05
C GLN A 1 9.18 -14.30 -12.52
N VAL A 2 8.79 -13.31 -11.71
CA VAL A 2 8.88 -13.43 -10.23
C VAL A 2 7.67 -14.19 -9.70
N ALA A 3 7.92 -15.31 -9.02
CA ALA A 3 6.89 -16.19 -8.47
C ALA A 3 6.32 -15.65 -7.14
N CYS A 4 7.21 -15.29 -6.22
CA CYS A 4 6.87 -14.80 -4.89
C CYS A 4 8.07 -14.11 -4.21
N TYR A 5 7.79 -13.38 -3.13
CA TYR A 5 8.78 -12.79 -2.24
C TYR A 5 8.71 -13.47 -0.87
N PHE A 6 9.88 -13.78 -0.30
CA PHE A 6 10.04 -14.37 1.03
C PHE A 6 10.85 -13.44 1.91
N GLY A 7 10.45 -13.31 3.18
CA GLY A 7 11.16 -12.49 4.16
C GLY A 7 10.23 -11.89 5.21
N ASP A 8 10.79 -11.06 6.08
CA ASP A 8 10.04 -10.33 7.10
C ASP A 8 9.69 -8.92 6.62
N LEU A 9 8.41 -8.70 6.34
CA LEU A 9 7.91 -7.40 5.89
C LEU A 9 7.94 -6.35 7.01
N GLN A 10 7.88 -6.74 8.29
CA GLN A 10 7.95 -5.80 9.41
C GLN A 10 9.36 -5.21 9.56
N ALA A 11 10.39 -6.00 9.26
CA ALA A 11 11.78 -5.56 9.28
C ALA A 11 12.20 -4.85 7.97
N GLY A 12 11.72 -5.34 6.82
CA GLY A 12 12.20 -4.93 5.49
C GLY A 12 11.42 -3.81 4.80
N ALA A 13 10.22 -3.46 5.29
CA ALA A 13 9.36 -2.44 4.66
C ALA A 13 8.85 -1.41 5.66
N TYR A 14 8.81 -0.14 5.22
CA TYR A 14 8.23 0.96 5.98
C TYR A 14 6.99 1.49 5.26
N LEU A 15 5.86 1.51 5.99
CA LEU A 15 4.63 2.15 5.55
C LEU A 15 4.62 3.60 6.06
N GLY A 16 4.93 4.55 5.18
CA GLY A 16 4.83 5.96 5.46
C GLY A 16 3.40 6.45 5.29
N THR A 17 2.80 7.01 6.34
CA THR A 17 1.49 7.66 6.25
C THR A 17 1.65 9.18 6.20
N ARG A 18 1.33 9.81 5.05
CA ARG A 18 1.41 11.28 4.90
C ARG A 18 0.10 11.98 5.25
N ARG A 19 -1.03 11.38 4.91
CA ARG A 19 -2.36 11.77 5.39
C ARG A 19 -3.13 10.50 5.68
N GLY A 20 -3.56 10.34 6.92
CA GLY A 20 -4.42 9.25 7.35
C GLY A 20 -5.74 9.24 6.58
N ILE A 21 -6.60 8.27 6.88
CA ILE A 21 -7.90 8.16 6.24
C ILE A 21 -8.74 9.38 6.60
N SER A 22 -9.11 10.16 5.59
CA SER A 22 -10.03 11.29 5.72
C SER A 22 -11.33 10.93 5.00
N ILE A 23 -12.42 10.87 5.75
CA ILE A 23 -13.76 10.58 5.24
C ILE A 23 -14.56 11.89 5.23
N ALA A 24 -15.17 12.20 4.10
CA ALA A 24 -16.10 13.30 3.94
C ALA A 24 -17.45 12.75 3.47
N LEU A 25 -18.52 13.20 4.12
CA LEU A 25 -19.89 12.88 3.76
C LEU A 25 -20.57 14.16 3.26
N ASP A 26 -21.28 14.06 2.15
CA ASP A 26 -21.99 15.17 1.53
C ASP A 26 -23.42 14.73 1.18
N SER A 27 -24.39 15.44 1.73
CA SER A 27 -25.82 15.19 1.51
C SER A 27 -26.44 16.11 0.45
N SER A 28 -25.66 17.05 -0.11
CA SER A 28 -26.18 18.04 -1.06
C SER A 28 -26.11 17.56 -2.51
N ARG A 29 -25.07 16.79 -2.86
CA ARG A 29 -24.75 16.45 -4.25
C ARG A 29 -25.70 15.44 -4.91
N TYR A 30 -26.31 14.56 -4.13
CA TYR A 30 -27.29 13.56 -4.59
C TYR A 30 -28.63 13.66 -3.87
N PHE A 31 -28.98 14.88 -3.43
CA PHE A 31 -30.23 15.12 -2.72
C PHE A 31 -31.47 14.73 -3.55
N GLU A 32 -31.46 15.00 -4.86
CA GLU A 32 -32.57 14.63 -5.78
C GLU A 32 -32.81 13.12 -5.90
N GLN A 33 -31.84 12.31 -5.47
CA GLN A 33 -31.86 10.84 -5.59
C GLN A 33 -31.98 10.16 -4.21
N ASP A 34 -32.28 10.94 -3.16
CA ASP A 34 -32.29 10.48 -1.76
C ASP A 34 -31.01 9.72 -1.37
N ALA A 35 -29.84 10.19 -1.86
CA ALA A 35 -28.56 9.53 -1.65
C ALA A 35 -27.51 10.43 -0.98
N LEU A 36 -26.62 9.80 -0.20
CA LEU A 36 -25.48 10.44 0.45
C LEU A 36 -24.19 10.13 -0.31
N ALA A 37 -23.40 11.16 -0.62
CA ALA A 37 -22.08 10.99 -1.18
C ALA A 37 -21.06 10.75 -0.06
N LEU A 38 -20.24 9.71 -0.21
CA LEU A 38 -19.12 9.41 0.67
C LEU A 38 -17.81 9.49 -0.12
N ARG A 39 -16.85 10.27 0.38
CA ARG A 39 -15.50 10.36 -0.17
C ARG A 39 -14.48 10.04 0.91
N ALA A 40 -13.79 8.91 0.74
CA ALA A 40 -12.60 8.58 1.52
C ALA A 40 -11.35 8.92 0.71
N THR A 41 -10.39 9.59 1.34
CA THR A 41 -9.07 9.84 0.76
C THR A 41 -7.99 9.41 1.75
N GLN A 42 -6.95 8.75 1.26
CA GLN A 42 -5.78 8.38 2.03
C GLN A 42 -4.55 8.59 1.15
N ARG A 43 -3.45 9.05 1.75
CA ARG A 43 -2.16 9.11 1.07
C ARG A 43 -1.11 8.41 1.92
N PHE A 44 -0.64 7.29 1.39
CA PHE A 44 0.43 6.49 1.97
C PHE A 44 1.50 6.25 0.90
N ASP A 45 2.71 6.00 1.37
CA ASP A 45 3.87 5.64 0.57
C ASP A 45 4.49 4.38 1.21
N ILE A 46 4.98 3.44 0.41
CA ILE A 46 5.62 2.21 0.89
C ILE A 46 7.06 2.19 0.39
N ASN A 47 8.01 1.99 1.29
CA ASN A 47 9.41 1.83 0.95
C ASN A 47 9.92 0.45 1.38
N ILE A 48 10.61 -0.26 0.49
CA ILE A 48 11.30 -1.53 0.77
C ILE A 48 12.79 -1.23 0.73
N HIS A 49 13.40 -1.11 1.91
CA HIS A 49 14.78 -0.62 2.04
C HIS A 49 15.83 -1.74 2.02
N ASP A 50 15.41 -2.98 2.28
CA ASP A 50 16.29 -4.15 2.37
C ASP A 50 15.82 -5.30 1.46
N ARG A 51 15.84 -5.04 0.15
CA ARG A 51 15.55 -6.05 -0.88
C ARG A 51 16.85 -6.75 -1.30
N GLY A 52 16.86 -8.08 -1.22
CA GLY A 52 17.94 -8.91 -1.73
C GLY A 52 18.04 -8.92 -3.25
N ASP A 53 19.24 -9.21 -3.75
CA ASP A 53 19.53 -9.37 -5.17
C ASP A 53 19.79 -10.86 -5.53
N ALA A 54 20.34 -11.11 -6.72
CA ALA A 54 20.59 -12.48 -7.20
C ALA A 54 21.77 -13.18 -6.49
N THR A 55 22.62 -12.43 -5.78
CA THR A 55 23.87 -12.92 -5.18
C THR A 55 23.86 -12.76 -3.66
N ASN A 56 23.18 -11.74 -3.15
CA ASN A 56 23.17 -11.33 -1.77
C ASN A 56 21.74 -11.37 -1.21
N SER A 57 21.55 -12.08 -0.10
CA SER A 57 20.29 -12.07 0.63
C SER A 57 20.11 -10.75 1.38
N GLY A 58 19.03 -10.03 1.09
CA GLY A 58 18.48 -8.97 1.94
C GLY A 58 17.29 -9.49 2.75
N GLY A 59 16.69 -8.66 3.59
CA GLY A 59 15.53 -8.99 4.42
C GLY A 59 14.29 -9.47 3.65
N LEU A 60 14.20 -9.18 2.34
CA LEU A 60 13.20 -9.69 1.41
C LEU A 60 13.86 -10.21 0.12
N VAL A 61 13.64 -11.48 -0.23
CA VAL A 61 14.23 -12.15 -1.42
C VAL A 61 13.13 -12.60 -2.38
N ALA A 62 13.40 -12.50 -3.68
CA ALA A 62 12.48 -12.92 -4.73
C ALA A 62 12.79 -14.34 -5.24
N LEU A 63 11.78 -15.21 -5.34
CA LEU A 63 11.87 -16.43 -6.13
C LEU A 63 11.57 -16.11 -7.58
N VAL A 64 12.53 -16.36 -8.47
CA VAL A 64 12.39 -16.11 -9.92
C VAL A 64 12.42 -17.45 -10.64
N PHE A 65 11.40 -17.70 -11.47
CA PHE A 65 11.43 -18.81 -12.42
C PHE A 65 12.32 -18.44 -13.60
N GLY A 66 13.24 -19.35 -13.93
CA GLY A 66 14.07 -19.31 -15.13
C GLY A 66 13.27 -19.58 -16.39
#